data_AF-A0AAV0EZ43-F1
#
_entry.id   AF-A0AAV0EZ43-F1
#
_cell.length_a   1.000
_cell.length_b   1.000
_cell.length_c   1.000
_cell.angle_alpha   90.00
_cell.angle_beta   90.00
_cell.angle_gamma   90.00
#
_symmetry.space_group_name_H-M   'P 1'
#
loop_
_entity.id
_entity.type
_entity.pdbx_description
1 polymer ?
#
loop_
_entity_poly.entity_id
_entity_poly.type
_entity_poly.pdbx_seq_one_letter_code
_entity_poly.pdbx_strand_id
1 'polypeptide(L)'
;MSSEGNIVVMVHWNGSTSQKDDEIEYSIPPRAVLWVSEGDDYTTIHEKVLNHVRGDGFSEIKLIHGKLPKYKNSVYVASRLWPIHDERTWRHFFRIATNEYEELHIYVEASATPPQNLEFHGTPGEEGPSSIYGRRNNRQMFQNYESPDSGEESDD
;
A
#
# COMPACT_ATOMS: atom_id res chain seq x y z
N MET A 1 31.05 -0.98 25.44
CA MET A 1 30.80 -0.11 24.26
C MET A 1 29.48 -0.56 23.68
N SER A 2 28.39 0.14 23.98
CA SER A 2 27.10 -0.17 23.37
C SER A 2 27.17 0.30 21.94
N SER A 3 27.28 -0.64 20.99
CA SER A 3 26.93 -0.34 19.61
C SER A 3 25.50 0.17 19.64
N GLU A 4 25.27 1.43 19.31
CA GLU A 4 23.94 1.91 19.00
C GLU A 4 23.41 1.01 17.89
N GLY A 5 22.51 0.09 18.26
CA GLY A 5 22.03 -0.97 17.40
C GLY A 5 21.15 -0.35 16.33
N ASN A 6 21.76 -0.01 15.20
CA ASN A 6 21.05 0.40 14.01
C ASN A 6 20.68 -0.85 13.22
N ILE A 7 19.41 -0.97 12.86
CA ILE A 7 18.91 -2.03 11.98
C ILE A 7 18.32 -1.41 10.72
N VAL A 8 18.45 -2.15 9.63
CA VAL A 8 17.86 -1.80 8.35
C VAL A 8 16.40 -2.24 8.34
N VAL A 9 15.50 -1.35 7.95
CA VAL A 9 14.08 -1.65 7.75
C VAL A 9 13.72 -1.47 6.28
N MET A 10 13.36 -2.58 5.64
CA MET A 10 12.84 -2.66 4.28
C MET A 10 11.35 -2.33 4.30
N VAL A 11 10.97 -1.29 3.58
CA VAL A 11 9.60 -0.77 3.56
C VAL A 11 8.96 -1.09 2.22
N HIS A 12 7.81 -1.75 2.26
CA HIS A 12 6.99 -2.04 1.10
C HIS A 12 5.64 -1.36 1.26
N TRP A 13 5.02 -0.92 0.16
CA TRP A 13 3.64 -0.44 0.20
C TRP A 13 2.81 -0.87 -0.99
N ASN A 14 1.51 -1.04 -0.73
CA ASN A 14 0.45 -1.30 -1.72
C ASN A 14 0.67 -2.54 -2.60
N GLY A 15 1.34 -3.56 -2.05
CA GLY A 15 1.36 -4.93 -2.56
C GLY A 15 0.45 -5.86 -1.77
N SER A 16 0.37 -7.11 -2.21
CA SER A 16 -0.38 -8.16 -1.53
C SER A 16 0.55 -9.05 -0.72
N THR A 17 0.11 -9.45 0.47
CA THR A 17 0.75 -10.48 1.29
C THR A 17 0.20 -11.85 0.91
N SER A 18 1.08 -12.85 0.82
CA SER A 18 0.69 -14.26 0.71
C SER A 18 1.55 -15.10 1.64
N GLN A 19 1.03 -16.24 2.07
CA GLN A 19 1.79 -17.20 2.88
C GLN A 19 2.15 -18.40 1.99
N LYS A 20 3.45 -18.69 1.89
CA LYS A 20 3.99 -19.78 1.11
C LYS A 20 5.11 -20.45 1.90
N ASP A 21 5.04 -21.78 2.03
CA ASP A 21 6.03 -22.58 2.78
C ASP A 21 6.35 -22.00 4.16
N ASP A 22 5.28 -21.65 4.90
CA ASP A 22 5.32 -21.00 6.21
C ASP A 22 5.94 -19.59 6.25
N GLU A 23 6.31 -19.01 5.10
CA GLU A 23 6.86 -17.68 4.98
C GLU A 23 5.87 -16.67 4.39
N ILE A 24 5.92 -15.42 4.86
CA ILE A 24 5.19 -14.31 4.25
C ILE A 24 6.03 -13.78 3.11
N GLU A 25 5.46 -13.91 1.91
CA GLU A 25 5.92 -13.26 0.70
C GLU A 25 5.08 -12.00 0.45
N TYR A 26 5.73 -10.99 -0.10
CA TYR A 26 5.07 -9.77 -0.54
C TYR A 26 5.21 -9.63 -2.05
N SER A 27 4.14 -9.24 -2.73
CA SER A 27 4.11 -9.22 -4.20
C SER A 27 4.95 -8.11 -4.84
N ILE A 28 5.47 -7.17 -4.04
CA ILE A 28 6.21 -6.00 -4.51
C ILE A 28 7.56 -5.92 -3.77
N PRO A 29 8.68 -5.61 -4.45
CA PRO A 29 9.95 -5.38 -3.77
C PRO A 29 9.89 -4.19 -2.80
N PRO A 30 10.85 -4.07 -1.87
CA PRO A 30 11.00 -2.89 -1.04
C PRO A 30 11.12 -1.63 -1.90
N ARG A 31 10.43 -0.56 -1.50
CA ARG A 31 10.47 0.73 -2.19
C ARG A 31 11.23 1.79 -1.41
N ALA A 32 11.46 1.57 -0.12
CA ALA A 32 12.34 2.38 0.70
C ALA A 32 13.15 1.52 1.68
N VAL A 33 14.26 2.09 2.12
CA VAL A 33 15.16 1.51 3.13
C VAL A 33 15.34 2.56 4.23
N LEU A 34 15.02 2.20 5.46
CA LEU A 34 15.15 3.08 6.62
C LEU A 34 16.23 2.56 7.56
N TRP A 35 17.09 3.47 8.02
CA TRP A 35 17.97 3.20 9.15
C TRP A 35 17.24 3.56 10.43
N VAL A 36 17.11 2.56 11.30
CA VAL A 36 16.34 2.65 12.52
C VAL A 36 17.23 2.32 13.70
N SER A 37 17.32 3.25 14.64
CA SER A 37 18.02 3.03 15.90
C SER A 37 17.07 2.41 16.93
N GLU A 38 17.61 1.62 17.86
CA GLU A 38 16.83 1.07 18.98
C GLU A 38 16.06 2.13 19.78
N GLY A 39 16.50 3.40 19.78
CA GLY A 39 15.84 4.51 20.44
C GLY A 39 14.66 5.13 19.67
N ASP A 40 14.55 4.91 18.36
CA ASP A 40 13.52 5.54 17.52
C ASP A 40 12.12 5.14 17.97
N ASP A 41 11.28 6.13 18.28
CA ASP A 41 9.88 5.93 18.65
C ASP A 41 8.98 5.71 17.43
N TYR A 42 7.77 5.21 17.68
CA TYR A 42 6.79 4.91 16.65
C TYR A 42 6.45 6.14 15.81
N THR A 43 6.32 7.32 16.41
CA THR A 43 6.01 8.57 15.69
C THR A 43 7.11 8.90 14.68
N THR A 44 8.37 8.82 15.11
CA THR A 44 9.55 9.04 14.26
C THR A 44 9.57 8.07 13.09
N ILE A 45 9.30 6.78 13.34
CA ILE A 45 9.26 5.75 12.30
C ILE A 45 8.09 5.96 11.35
N HIS A 46 6.91 6.26 11.89
CA HIS A 46 5.73 6.54 11.09
C HIS A 46 5.95 7.75 10.17
N GLU A 47 6.55 8.82 10.67
CA GLU A 47 6.90 10.00 9.86
C GLU A 47 7.95 9.70 8.79
N LYS A 48 9.00 8.94 9.13
CA LYS A 48 10.01 8.47 8.15
C LYS A 48 9.34 7.67 7.03
N VAL A 49 8.46 6.73 7.35
CA VAL A 49 7.71 5.93 6.37
C VAL A 49 6.78 6.83 5.54
N LEU A 50 6.04 7.73 6.19
CA LEU A 50 5.08 8.63 5.54
C LEU A 50 5.75 9.55 4.54
N ASN A 51 6.95 10.04 4.83
CA ASN A 51 7.71 10.88 3.91
C ASN A 51 8.09 10.14 2.61
N HIS A 52 8.45 8.86 2.70
CA HIS A 52 8.73 8.04 1.51
C HIS A 52 7.45 7.74 0.73
N VAL A 53 6.39 7.36 1.43
CA VAL A 53 5.06 7.10 0.85
C VAL A 53 4.52 8.34 0.12
N ARG A 54 4.77 9.55 0.66
CA ARG A 54 4.46 10.83 0.00
C ARG A 54 5.27 11.11 -1.26
N GLY A 55 6.52 10.67 -1.29
CA GLY A 55 7.35 10.72 -2.50
C GLY A 55 6.73 9.95 -3.68
N ASP A 56 5.92 8.94 -3.38
CA ASP A 56 5.20 8.11 -4.35
C ASP A 56 3.77 8.60 -4.66
N GLY A 57 3.37 9.78 -4.18
CA GLY A 57 2.06 10.38 -4.45
C GLY A 57 0.92 9.91 -3.55
N PHE A 58 1.20 9.17 -2.49
CA PHE A 58 0.22 8.82 -1.45
C PHE A 58 0.24 9.88 -0.33
N SER A 59 -0.85 10.04 0.40
CA SER A 59 -0.95 11.10 1.42
C SER A 59 -1.02 10.58 2.85
N GLU A 60 -1.43 9.32 3.01
CA GLU A 60 -1.80 8.74 4.29
C GLU A 60 -1.36 7.27 4.34
N ILE A 61 -0.90 6.85 5.51
CA ILE A 61 -0.70 5.45 5.86
C ILE A 61 -1.95 4.96 6.60
N LYS A 62 -2.58 3.92 6.09
CA LYS A 62 -3.73 3.26 6.71
C LYS A 62 -3.30 2.23 7.74
N LEU A 63 -2.32 1.41 7.39
CA LEU A 63 -1.87 0.29 8.22
C LEU A 63 -0.38 0.05 8.02
N ILE A 64 0.28 -0.43 9.08
CA ILE A 64 1.65 -0.94 9.05
C ILE A 64 1.65 -2.33 9.67
N HIS A 65 2.23 -3.29 8.96
CA HIS A 65 2.47 -4.63 9.47
C HIS A 65 3.96 -4.97 9.40
N GLY A 66 4.53 -5.48 10.48
CA GLY A 66 5.85 -6.09 10.45
C GLY A 66 5.79 -7.57 10.08
N LYS A 67 6.83 -8.10 9.43
CA LYS A 67 7.05 -9.54 9.29
C LYS A 67 7.75 -10.06 10.54
N LEU A 68 7.05 -10.84 11.37
CA LEU A 68 7.65 -11.49 12.54
C LEU A 68 7.92 -12.97 12.30
N PRO A 69 8.99 -13.53 12.89
CA PRO A 69 9.11 -14.97 13.02
C PRO A 69 8.08 -15.50 14.03
N LYS A 70 7.62 -16.71 13.81
CA LYS A 70 6.71 -17.48 14.68
C LYS A 70 7.47 -18.72 15.14
N TYR A 71 7.59 -18.87 16.45
CA TYR A 71 8.24 -20.00 17.09
C TYR A 71 7.23 -20.88 17.83
N LYS A 72 7.49 -22.19 17.86
CA LYS A 72 6.80 -23.16 18.71
C LYS A 72 7.87 -23.97 19.44
N ASN A 73 7.84 -23.94 20.78
CA ASN A 73 8.85 -24.60 21.62
C ASN A 73 10.30 -24.23 21.23
N SER A 74 10.55 -22.94 20.96
CA SER A 74 11.85 -22.40 20.51
C SER A 74 12.33 -22.89 19.13
N VAL A 75 11.49 -23.59 18.37
CA VAL A 75 11.76 -23.97 16.97
C VAL A 75 11.05 -22.99 16.05
N TYR A 76 11.75 -22.45 15.06
CA TYR A 76 11.15 -21.62 14.02
C TYR A 76 10.15 -22.47 13.23
N VAL A 77 8.91 -21.99 13.11
CA VAL A 77 7.85 -22.75 12.42
C VAL A 77 7.16 -21.98 11.31
N ALA A 78 7.18 -20.64 11.34
CA ALA A 78 6.59 -19.81 10.27
C ALA A 78 6.99 -18.36 10.45
N SER A 79 6.55 -17.49 9.55
CA SER A 79 6.43 -16.06 9.78
C SER A 79 4.96 -15.63 9.83
N ARG A 80 4.70 -14.49 10.47
CA ARG A 80 3.35 -13.93 10.63
C ARG A 80 3.36 -12.41 10.52
N LEU A 81 2.25 -11.84 10.06
CA LEU A 81 2.05 -10.40 10.06
C LEU A 81 1.81 -9.94 11.49
N TRP A 82 2.44 -8.84 11.85
CA TRP A 82 2.31 -8.22 13.15
C TRP A 82 1.82 -6.79 12.99
N PRO A 83 0.62 -6.43 13.48
CA PRO A 83 0.11 -5.07 13.36
C PRO A 83 0.94 -4.11 14.22
N ILE A 84 1.37 -3.00 13.61
CA ILE A 84 2.12 -1.92 14.26
C ILE A 84 1.25 -0.67 14.16
N HIS A 85 0.72 -0.22 15.30
CA HIS A 85 -0.20 0.93 15.36
C HIS A 85 0.14 1.92 16.47
N ASP A 86 1.08 1.57 17.35
CA ASP A 86 1.49 2.39 18.47
C ASP A 86 2.93 2.05 18.92
N GLU A 87 3.42 2.83 19.88
CA GLU A 87 4.74 2.65 20.48
C GLU A 87 4.95 1.24 21.05
N ARG A 88 3.94 0.68 21.69
CA ARG A 88 4.05 -0.62 22.36
C ARG A 88 4.23 -1.73 21.33
N THR A 89 3.43 -1.73 20.28
CA THR A 89 3.48 -2.72 19.20
C THR A 89 4.75 -2.59 18.36
N TRP A 90 5.22 -1.35 18.14
CA TRP A 90 6.50 -1.07 17.52
C TRP A 90 7.68 -1.63 18.31
N ARG A 91 7.82 -1.27 19.60
CA ARG A 91 8.91 -1.76 20.45
C ARG A 91 8.91 -3.27 20.58
N HIS A 92 7.73 -3.89 20.66
CA HIS A 92 7.61 -5.33 20.73
C HIS A 92 8.05 -6.00 19.43
N PHE A 93 7.61 -5.47 18.28
CA PHE A 93 8.04 -5.92 16.96
C PHE A 93 9.55 -5.82 16.82
N PHE A 94 10.10 -4.63 17.06
CA PHE A 94 11.52 -4.31 16.94
C PHE A 94 12.37 -5.31 17.74
N ARG A 95 12.10 -5.44 19.04
CA ARG A 95 12.87 -6.32 19.94
C ARG A 95 12.83 -7.79 19.53
N ILE A 96 11.69 -8.30 19.08
CA ILE A 96 11.60 -9.71 18.66
C ILE A 96 12.35 -9.90 17.35
N ALA A 97 12.12 -9.00 16.40
CA ALA A 97 12.64 -9.15 15.06
C ALA A 97 14.16 -8.92 15.00
N THR A 98 14.72 -7.98 15.77
CA THR A 98 16.16 -7.71 15.81
C THR A 98 16.98 -8.81 16.47
N ASN A 99 16.36 -9.66 17.29
CA ASN A 99 17.03 -10.83 17.85
C ASN A 99 17.20 -11.96 16.83
N GLU A 100 16.41 -11.96 15.76
CA GLU A 100 16.26 -13.10 14.85
C GLU A 100 16.61 -12.75 13.40
N TYR A 101 16.48 -11.48 13.01
CA TYR A 101 16.73 -10.99 11.66
C TYR A 101 17.74 -9.85 11.65
N GLU A 102 18.62 -9.85 10.64
CA GLU A 102 19.57 -8.77 10.36
C GLU A 102 18.90 -7.56 9.70
N GLU A 103 17.75 -7.78 9.05
CA GLU A 103 16.91 -6.74 8.44
C GLU A 103 15.43 -6.97 8.77
N LEU A 104 14.69 -5.87 8.94
CA LEU A 104 13.26 -5.92 9.24
C LEU A 104 12.45 -5.60 7.99
N HIS A 105 11.33 -6.29 7.82
CA HIS A 105 10.36 -5.95 6.77
C HIS A 105 9.09 -5.36 7.38
N ILE A 106 8.67 -4.22 6.85
CA ILE A 106 7.35 -3.64 7.12
C ILE A 106 6.55 -3.47 5.83
N TYR A 107 5.28 -3.79 5.90
CA TYR A 107 4.30 -3.72 4.82
C TYR A 107 3.27 -2.65 5.17
N VAL A 108 3.11 -1.70 4.26
CA VAL A 108 2.33 -0.50 4.48
C VAL A 108 1.16 -0.48 3.51
N GLU A 109 -0.03 -0.24 4.04
CA GLU A 109 -1.18 0.12 3.23
C GLU A 109 -1.26 1.65 3.20
N ALA A 110 -1.18 2.24 2.01
CA ALA A 110 -1.17 3.68 1.82
C ALA A 110 -2.26 4.12 0.85
N SER A 111 -2.92 5.24 1.14
CA SER A 111 -3.95 5.80 0.28
C SER A 111 -3.53 7.16 -0.27
N ALA A 112 -3.87 7.42 -1.52
CA ALA A 112 -3.86 8.77 -2.07
C ALA A 112 -5.07 9.53 -1.49
N THR A 113 -4.89 10.83 -1.22
CA THR A 113 -6.07 11.68 -1.00
C THR A 113 -6.82 11.70 -2.32
N PRO A 114 -8.13 11.43 -2.36
CA PRO A 114 -8.89 11.76 -3.55
C PRO A 114 -8.66 13.25 -3.84
N PRO A 115 -8.53 13.67 -5.11
CA PRO A 115 -8.44 15.09 -5.42
C PRO A 115 -9.62 15.77 -4.73
N GLN A 116 -9.34 16.65 -3.77
CA GLN A 116 -10.37 17.55 -3.27
C GLN A 116 -10.82 18.31 -4.52
N ASN A 117 -12.10 18.19 -4.88
CA ASN A 117 -12.68 18.97 -5.95
C ASN A 117 -12.16 20.40 -5.76
N LEU A 118 -11.39 20.87 -6.73
CA LEU A 118 -11.03 22.27 -6.82
C LEU A 118 -12.37 23.00 -6.85
N GLU A 119 -12.83 23.52 -5.70
CA GLU A 119 -13.96 24.41 -5.67
C GLU A 119 -13.54 25.56 -6.58
N PHE A 120 -14.11 25.57 -7.78
CA PHE A 120 -14.00 26.71 -8.66
C PHE A 120 -14.54 27.88 -7.84
N HIS A 121 -13.64 28.71 -7.33
CA HIS A 121 -13.99 30.05 -6.90
C HIS A 121 -14.39 30.81 -8.16
N GLY A 122 -15.64 30.60 -8.57
CA GLY A 122 -16.31 31.44 -9.55
C GLY A 122 -16.36 32.84 -8.96
N THR A 123 -15.58 33.75 -9.53
CA THR A 123 -15.78 35.17 -9.33
C THR A 123 -17.20 35.52 -9.81
N PRO A 124 -18.00 36.26 -9.01
CA PRO A 124 -19.33 36.65 -9.45
C PRO A 124 -19.16 37.77 -10.49
N GLY A 125 -19.33 37.42 -11.76
CA GLY A 125 -19.15 38.33 -12.88
C GLY A 125 -20.08 38.00 -14.04
N GLU A 126 -21.25 38.61 -13.97
CA GLU A 126 -22.13 39.00 -15.08
C GLU A 126 -22.82 37.92 -15.94
N GLU A 127 -24.09 38.21 -16.19
CA GLU A 127 -25.12 37.36 -16.77
C GLU A 127 -24.94 37.12 -18.28
N GLY A 128 -25.22 35.90 -18.74
CA GLY A 128 -25.41 35.57 -20.15
C GLY A 128 -26.11 34.20 -20.31
N PRO A 129 -27.14 34.07 -21.17
CA PRO A 129 -28.10 32.97 -21.08
C PRO A 129 -27.59 31.64 -21.67
N SER A 130 -27.97 30.57 -20.98
CA SER A 130 -28.13 29.17 -21.41
C SER A 130 -27.63 28.79 -22.82
N SER A 131 -26.53 28.05 -22.86
CA SER A 131 -26.15 27.22 -24.00
C SER A 131 -25.77 25.82 -23.51
N ILE A 132 -26.77 24.93 -23.55
CA ILE A 132 -26.61 23.48 -23.45
C ILE A 132 -25.68 23.03 -24.57
N TYR A 133 -24.43 22.63 -24.28
CA TYR A 133 -23.69 21.57 -24.98
C TYR A 133 -22.45 21.18 -24.18
N GLY A 134 -22.27 19.87 -23.96
CA GLY A 134 -20.96 19.36 -23.52
C GLY A 134 -20.91 18.09 -22.65
N ARG A 135 -21.90 17.19 -22.64
CA ARG A 135 -21.65 15.80 -22.19
C ARG A 135 -20.74 15.12 -23.22
N ARG A 136 -19.44 15.04 -22.94
CA ARG A 136 -18.56 14.03 -23.54
C ARG A 136 -18.34 12.92 -22.52
N ASN A 137 -19.17 11.88 -22.59
CA ASN A 137 -18.85 10.61 -21.96
C ASN A 137 -17.80 9.90 -22.81
N ASN A 138 -16.71 9.51 -22.15
CA ASN A 138 -15.63 8.77 -22.75
C ASN A 138 -16.09 7.41 -23.28
N ARG A 139 -15.68 7.18 -24.52
CA ARG A 139 -15.72 5.97 -25.32
C ARG A 139 -15.14 4.78 -24.55
N GLN A 140 -15.97 3.83 -24.13
CA GLN A 140 -15.51 2.47 -23.83
C GLN A 140 -15.35 1.71 -25.16
N MET A 141 -14.12 1.26 -25.40
CA MET A 141 -13.75 0.30 -26.43
C MET A 141 -14.05 -1.09 -25.90
N PHE A 142 -14.99 -1.82 -26.51
CA PHE A 142 -14.94 -3.28 -26.57
C PHE A 142 -15.53 -3.75 -27.90
N GLN A 143 -14.84 -4.74 -28.46
CA GLN A 143 -14.87 -5.21 -29.83
C GLN A 143 -16.01 -6.20 -30.09
N ASN A 144 -16.53 -6.14 -31.31
CA ASN A 144 -16.96 -7.22 -32.20
C ASN A 144 -17.28 -8.59 -31.60
N TYR A 145 -18.53 -9.01 -31.75
CA TYR A 145 -18.86 -10.28 -32.41
C TYR A 145 -20.19 -10.10 -33.17
N GLU A 146 -20.10 -9.93 -34.49
CA GLU A 146 -21.17 -10.27 -35.41
C GLU A 146 -21.38 -11.79 -35.36
N SER A 147 -22.61 -12.24 -35.18
CA SER A 147 -23.03 -13.58 -35.59
C SER A 147 -23.98 -13.41 -36.77
N PRO A 148 -23.73 -14.07 -37.91
CA PRO A 148 -24.52 -13.87 -39.10
C PRO A 148 -25.86 -14.61 -39.03
N ASP A 149 -26.84 -13.92 -39.58
CA ASP A 149 -28.10 -14.41 -40.10
C ASP A 149 -27.89 -15.69 -40.93
N SER A 150 -28.64 -16.74 -40.63
CA SER A 150 -28.78 -17.92 -41.49
C SER A 150 -30.27 -18.21 -41.63
N GLY A 151 -30.85 -17.60 -42.65
CA GLY A 151 -32.03 -18.16 -43.30
C GLY A 151 -31.63 -19.44 -44.03
N GLU A 152 -32.32 -20.53 -43.70
CA GLU A 152 -32.44 -21.68 -44.59
C GLU A 152 -33.92 -21.87 -44.91
N GLU A 153 -34.22 -21.60 -46.16
CA GLU A 153 -35.41 -21.98 -46.91
C GLU A 153 -35.07 -23.31 -47.60
N SER A 154 -35.87 -24.36 -47.39
CA SER A 154 -35.95 -25.49 -48.31
C SER A 154 -37.23 -26.30 -48.09
N ASP A 155 -37.82 -26.63 -49.24
CA ASP A 155 -39.10 -27.28 -49.55
C ASP A 155 -39.40 -28.63 -48.88
N ASP A 156 -40.69 -28.86 -48.58
CA ASP A 156 -41.53 -29.97 -49.10
C ASP A 156 -43.02 -29.64 -48.90
#